data_AF-A0A2G2JRH9-F1
#
_entry.id   AF-A0A2G2JRH9-F1
#
_cell.length_a   1.000
_cell.length_b   1.000
_cell.length_c   1.000
_cell.angle_alpha   90.00
_cell.angle_beta   90.00
_cell.angle_gamma   90.00
#
_symmetry.space_group_name_H-M   'P 1'
#
loop_
_entity.id
_entity.type
_entity.pdbx_description
1 polymer ?
#
loop_
_entity_poly.entity_id
_entity_poly.type
_entity_poly.pdbx_seq_one_letter_code
_entity_poly.pdbx_strand_id
1 'polypeptide(L)'
;MAKFLTTTSISYVLEEIIKKSKKNLILVSPYLKLNARIKEMLLSKMDSGVTVRVVYGKKEMADSELSWFAEYPDIALHYSHNLHAKCYMTDSYAIVCSLNLYEYSQVNNHEMGVLLSRNDDEQAFADCFTNVSSIVKSSERIEHSPNLTPEAAAYDLLTTANLAKKIGMSTSDLEGAFLDMGYLELKGTNKYLTNKSKSLGAKFRKGKYSYYFLWPHDLSLEIGSDAPKDSPFISMLRRLL
;
A
#
# COMPACT_ATOMS: atom_id res chain seq x y z
N MET A 1 21.16 -26.20 -6.94
CA MET A 1 20.01 -27.07 -6.84
C MET A 1 18.88 -26.29 -6.21
N ALA A 2 17.88 -26.06 -7.04
CA ALA A 2 16.68 -25.34 -6.73
C ALA A 2 16.02 -25.88 -5.46
N LYS A 3 15.49 -24.97 -4.64
CA LYS A 3 14.79 -25.33 -3.40
C LYS A 3 13.33 -24.94 -3.50
N PHE A 4 12.44 -25.90 -3.27
CA PHE A 4 11.01 -25.63 -3.13
C PHE A 4 10.74 -24.81 -1.87
N LEU A 5 9.80 -23.87 -1.97
CA LEU A 5 9.40 -22.97 -0.90
C LEU A 5 7.89 -23.02 -0.71
N THR A 6 7.44 -23.14 0.54
CA THR A 6 6.05 -22.91 0.96
C THR A 6 5.82 -21.44 1.29
N THR A 7 4.57 -21.02 1.55
CA THR A 7 4.22 -19.64 1.95
C THR A 7 5.20 -19.04 2.97
N THR A 8 5.40 -19.70 4.11
CA THR A 8 6.27 -19.20 5.19
C THR A 8 7.74 -19.16 4.76
N SER A 9 8.19 -20.16 4.00
CA SER A 9 9.56 -20.21 3.49
C SER A 9 9.82 -19.10 2.46
N ILE A 10 8.85 -18.72 1.64
CA ILE A 10 8.99 -17.61 0.70
C ILE A 10 9.23 -16.31 1.46
N SER A 11 8.40 -15.99 2.46
CA SER A 11 8.56 -14.76 3.27
C SER A 11 9.92 -14.69 3.96
N TYR A 12 10.34 -15.80 4.58
CA TYR A 12 11.64 -15.87 5.25
C TYR A 12 12.80 -15.70 4.26
N VAL A 13 12.78 -16.43 3.14
CA VAL A 13 13.84 -16.36 2.13
C VAL A 13 13.88 -14.99 1.47
N LEU A 14 12.73 -14.35 1.23
CA LEU A 14 12.66 -12.98 0.71
C LEU A 14 13.43 -12.00 1.61
N GLU A 15 13.18 -12.04 2.92
CA GLU A 15 13.92 -11.19 3.85
C GLU A 15 15.42 -11.49 3.83
N GLU A 16 15.80 -12.76 3.79
CA GLU A 16 17.20 -13.17 3.75
C GLU A 16 17.91 -12.70 2.47
N ILE A 17 17.27 -12.79 1.30
CA ILE A 17 17.90 -12.31 0.05
C ILE A 17 18.01 -10.78 0.05
N ILE A 18 17.05 -10.05 0.61
CA ILE A 18 17.15 -8.59 0.75
C ILE A 18 18.33 -8.24 1.66
N LYS A 19 18.44 -8.86 2.84
CA LYS A 19 19.56 -8.66 3.78
C LYS A 19 20.92 -8.99 3.19
N LYS A 20 21.01 -10.03 2.36
CA LYS A 20 22.28 -10.51 1.78
C LYS A 20 22.63 -9.85 0.44
N SER A 21 21.73 -9.06 -0.13
CA SER A 21 21.97 -8.37 -1.40
C SER A 21 23.15 -7.38 -1.28
N LYS A 22 23.95 -7.32 -2.36
CA LYS A 22 25.22 -6.57 -2.39
C LYS A 22 25.32 -5.54 -3.51
N LYS A 23 24.69 -5.75 -4.67
CA LYS A 23 24.74 -4.78 -5.79
C LYS A 23 23.38 -4.45 -6.34
N ASN A 24 22.56 -5.46 -6.63
CA ASN A 24 21.23 -5.28 -7.18
C ASN A 24 20.18 -6.04 -6.36
N LEU A 25 19.03 -5.39 -6.19
CA LEU A 25 17.79 -5.98 -5.71
C LEU A 25 16.65 -5.58 -6.66
N ILE A 26 15.95 -6.56 -7.21
CA ILE A 26 14.82 -6.36 -8.12
C ILE A 26 13.61 -7.07 -7.54
N LEU A 27 12.54 -6.32 -7.31
CA LEU A 27 11.26 -6.82 -6.82
C LEU A 27 10.20 -6.67 -7.91
N VAL A 28 9.72 -7.79 -8.45
CA VAL A 28 8.66 -7.82 -9.46
C VAL A 28 7.43 -8.43 -8.81
N SER A 29 6.33 -7.69 -8.72
CA SER A 29 5.05 -8.20 -8.22
C SER A 29 3.92 -7.34 -8.74
N PRO A 30 2.81 -7.88 -9.29
CA PRO A 30 1.73 -7.04 -9.78
C PRO A 30 1.12 -6.20 -8.66
N TYR A 31 0.90 -6.77 -7.49
CA TYR A 31 0.34 -6.06 -6.35
C TYR A 31 1.43 -5.75 -5.33
N LEU A 32 1.56 -4.47 -5.00
CA LEU A 32 2.57 -3.96 -4.09
C LEU A 32 1.90 -3.31 -2.87
N LYS A 33 2.17 -3.86 -1.70
CA LYS A 33 1.90 -3.25 -0.39
C LYS A 33 3.01 -3.68 0.56
N LEU A 34 4.06 -2.87 0.64
CA LEU A 34 5.22 -3.20 1.46
C LEU A 34 4.89 -2.99 2.94
N ASN A 35 5.20 -3.98 3.77
CA ASN A 35 5.12 -3.79 5.22
C ASN A 35 6.30 -2.94 5.72
N ALA A 36 6.17 -2.37 6.93
CA ALA A 36 7.18 -1.50 7.53
C ALA A 36 8.58 -2.16 7.56
N ARG A 37 8.64 -3.45 7.87
CA ARG A 37 9.89 -4.21 7.94
C ARG A 37 10.63 -4.28 6.60
N ILE A 38 9.91 -4.56 5.51
CA ILE A 38 10.52 -4.59 4.16
C ILE A 38 10.94 -3.18 3.76
N LYS A 39 10.14 -2.14 4.05
CA LYS A 39 10.51 -0.74 3.78
C LYS A 39 11.84 -0.39 4.47
N GLU A 40 11.97 -0.64 5.77
CA GLU A 40 13.22 -0.42 6.53
C GLU A 40 14.41 -1.18 5.92
N MET A 41 14.19 -2.43 5.50
CA MET A 41 15.24 -3.25 4.88
C MET A 41 15.67 -2.70 3.51
N LEU A 42 14.75 -2.14 2.71
CA LEU A 42 15.10 -1.49 1.45
C LEU A 42 15.94 -0.23 1.68
N LEU A 43 15.54 0.62 2.63
CA LEU A 43 16.28 1.84 2.99
C LEU A 43 17.71 1.51 3.44
N SER A 44 17.85 0.56 4.36
CA SER A 44 19.17 0.10 4.82
C SER A 44 20.06 -0.43 3.68
N LYS A 45 19.45 -1.00 2.63
CA LYS A 45 20.19 -1.49 1.46
C LYS A 45 20.64 -0.37 0.52
N MET A 46 19.82 0.66 0.38
CA MET A 46 20.19 1.86 -0.37
C MET A 46 21.38 2.56 0.29
N ASP A 47 21.39 2.69 1.61
CA ASP A 47 22.52 3.25 2.37
C ASP A 47 23.82 2.45 2.18
N SER A 48 23.69 1.15 1.88
CA SER A 48 24.81 0.25 1.59
C SER A 48 25.24 0.27 0.11
N GLY A 49 24.64 1.14 -0.73
CA GLY A 49 24.94 1.26 -2.15
C GLY A 49 24.29 0.20 -3.06
N VAL A 50 23.31 -0.56 -2.55
CA VAL A 50 22.56 -1.52 -3.38
C VAL A 50 21.56 -0.78 -4.26
N THR A 51 21.59 -1.03 -5.57
CA THR A 51 20.57 -0.53 -6.50
C THR A 51 19.28 -1.30 -6.34
N VAL A 52 18.21 -0.63 -5.91
CA VAL A 52 16.88 -1.21 -5.73
C VAL A 52 15.99 -0.84 -6.91
N ARG A 53 15.36 -1.85 -7.53
CA ARG A 53 14.35 -1.67 -8.58
C ARG A 53 13.07 -2.39 -8.20
N VAL A 54 11.93 -1.73 -8.39
CA VAL A 54 10.61 -2.29 -8.08
C VAL A 54 9.72 -2.18 -9.30
N VAL A 55 9.10 -3.28 -9.71
CA VAL A 55 8.14 -3.33 -10.82
C VAL A 55 6.78 -3.76 -10.29
N TYR A 56 5.77 -2.92 -10.49
CA TYR A 56 4.36 -3.18 -10.13
C TYR A 56 3.44 -3.10 -11.35
N GLY A 57 2.16 -3.50 -11.20
CA GLY A 57 1.23 -3.51 -12.31
C GLY A 57 -0.24 -3.80 -11.93
N LYS A 58 -1.10 -4.02 -12.93
CA LYS A 58 -2.55 -4.34 -12.82
C LYS A 58 -3.46 -3.34 -12.12
N LYS A 59 -3.08 -2.80 -10.97
CA LYS A 59 -3.80 -1.76 -10.22
C LYS A 59 -2.83 -0.64 -9.87
N GLU A 60 -3.34 0.57 -9.83
CA GLU A 60 -2.62 1.69 -9.24
C GLU A 60 -2.33 1.37 -7.77
N MET A 61 -1.12 1.72 -7.33
CA MET A 61 -0.75 1.65 -5.93
C MET A 61 -1.62 2.59 -5.10
N ALA A 62 -1.73 2.32 -3.80
CA ALA A 62 -2.28 3.32 -2.88
C ALA A 62 -1.37 4.56 -2.88
N ASP A 63 -1.96 5.75 -2.78
CA ASP A 63 -1.21 7.01 -2.74
C ASP A 63 -0.17 7.04 -1.63
N SER A 64 -0.44 6.42 -0.48
CA SER A 64 0.51 6.27 0.63
C SER A 64 1.76 5.47 0.23
N GLU A 65 1.62 4.43 -0.61
CA GLU A 65 2.78 3.71 -1.14
C GLU A 65 3.52 4.56 -2.19
N LEU A 66 2.80 5.24 -3.09
CA LEU A 66 3.40 6.13 -4.09
C LEU A 66 4.16 7.30 -3.44
N SER A 67 3.59 7.91 -2.41
CA SER A 67 4.19 9.00 -1.63
C SER A 67 5.47 8.52 -0.96
N TRP A 68 5.44 7.32 -0.37
CA TRP A 68 6.64 6.71 0.20
C TRP A 68 7.73 6.52 -0.86
N PHE A 69 7.43 5.94 -2.03
CA PHE A 69 8.43 5.82 -3.10
C PHE A 69 8.94 7.20 -3.59
N ALA A 70 8.10 8.23 -3.58
CA ALA A 70 8.49 9.59 -3.96
C ALA A 70 9.49 10.24 -2.99
N GLU A 71 9.47 9.86 -1.71
CA GLU A 71 10.49 10.28 -0.73
C GLU A 71 11.87 9.65 -1.00
N TYR A 72 11.91 8.51 -1.70
CA TYR A 72 13.13 7.73 -1.96
C TYR A 72 13.33 7.50 -3.47
N PRO A 73 13.64 8.56 -4.26
CA PRO A 73 13.74 8.49 -5.72
C PRO A 73 14.86 7.58 -6.24
N ASP A 74 15.81 7.21 -5.37
CA ASP A 74 16.86 6.24 -5.63
C ASP A 74 16.33 4.80 -5.77
N ILE A 75 15.11 4.53 -5.28
CA ILE A 75 14.38 3.32 -5.65
C ILE A 75 13.79 3.51 -7.04
N ALA A 76 14.32 2.80 -8.03
CA ALA A 76 13.77 2.86 -9.38
C ALA A 76 12.42 2.13 -9.43
N LEU A 77 11.33 2.90 -9.42
CA LEU A 77 9.97 2.39 -9.52
C LEU A 77 9.52 2.32 -10.98
N HIS A 78 8.93 1.19 -11.35
CA HIS A 78 8.47 0.89 -12.70
C HIS A 78 7.06 0.33 -12.71
N TYR A 79 6.23 0.76 -13.68
CA TYR A 79 4.88 0.25 -13.90
C TYR A 79 4.80 -0.59 -15.18
N SER A 80 4.13 -1.75 -15.10
CA SER A 80 3.86 -2.61 -16.24
C SER A 80 2.39 -3.02 -16.25
N HIS A 81 1.66 -2.60 -17.29
CA HIS A 81 0.21 -2.79 -17.41
C HIS A 81 -0.21 -4.27 -17.31
N ASN A 82 0.51 -5.15 -18.01
CA ASN A 82 0.19 -6.58 -18.13
C ASN A 82 1.02 -7.47 -17.18
N LEU A 83 1.44 -6.94 -16.03
CA LEU A 83 2.25 -7.70 -15.08
C LEU A 83 1.44 -8.78 -14.36
N HIS A 84 1.96 -10.01 -14.34
CA HIS A 84 1.45 -11.09 -13.48
C HIS A 84 2.57 -11.84 -12.73
N ALA A 85 3.79 -11.74 -13.25
CA ALA A 85 4.97 -12.38 -12.70
C ALA A 85 5.20 -11.91 -11.27
N LYS A 86 5.61 -12.84 -10.39
CA LYS A 86 6.19 -12.50 -9.10
C LYS A 86 7.58 -13.10 -9.05
N CYS A 87 8.56 -12.22 -8.96
CA CYS A 87 9.94 -12.62 -8.89
C CYS A 87 10.72 -11.64 -8.01
N TYR A 88 11.51 -12.18 -7.08
CA TYR A 88 12.36 -11.40 -6.18
C TYR A 88 13.78 -11.84 -6.39
N MET A 89 14.63 -10.92 -6.87
CA MET A 89 15.91 -11.27 -7.44
C MET A 89 17.02 -10.36 -6.96
N THR A 90 18.18 -10.97 -6.74
CA THR A 90 19.45 -10.30 -6.46
C THR A 90 20.49 -10.77 -7.47
N ASP A 91 21.74 -10.32 -7.34
CA ASP A 91 22.82 -10.86 -8.15
C ASP A 91 23.08 -12.35 -7.90
N SER A 92 22.72 -12.90 -6.74
CA SER A 92 23.09 -14.28 -6.35
C SER A 92 21.91 -15.24 -6.26
N TYR A 93 20.70 -14.74 -5.99
CA TYR A 93 19.52 -15.55 -5.73
C TYR A 93 18.28 -14.98 -6.42
N ALA A 94 17.40 -15.85 -6.87
CA ALA A 94 16.10 -15.49 -7.41
C ALA A 94 15.00 -16.37 -6.81
N ILE A 95 13.87 -15.77 -6.44
CA ILE A 95 12.66 -16.46 -6.02
C ILE A 95 11.64 -16.30 -7.15
N VAL A 96 11.13 -17.39 -7.69
CA VAL A 96 9.96 -17.40 -8.57
C VAL A 96 8.82 -18.02 -7.78
N CYS A 97 7.71 -17.30 -7.60
CA CYS A 97 6.65 -17.76 -6.69
C CYS A 97 5.25 -17.24 -7.06
N SER A 98 4.25 -17.74 -6.35
CA SER A 98 2.85 -17.27 -6.45
C SER A 98 2.49 -16.17 -5.45
N LEU A 99 3.33 -15.93 -4.43
CA LEU A 99 3.12 -14.92 -3.38
C LEU A 99 3.33 -13.49 -3.92
N ASN A 100 2.35 -12.60 -3.75
CA ASN A 100 2.52 -11.16 -3.97
C ASN A 100 3.20 -10.48 -2.76
N LEU A 101 3.75 -9.28 -2.95
CA LEU A 101 4.25 -8.43 -1.85
C LEU A 101 3.09 -7.73 -1.14
N TYR A 102 2.19 -8.51 -0.54
CA TYR A 102 0.98 -8.05 0.14
C TYR A 102 0.86 -8.68 1.53
N GLU A 103 0.60 -7.86 2.55
CA GLU A 103 0.52 -8.29 3.97
C GLU A 103 -0.46 -9.45 4.21
N TYR A 104 -1.59 -9.48 3.50
CA TYR A 104 -2.66 -10.45 3.80
C TYR A 104 -2.51 -11.80 3.09
N SER A 105 -1.69 -11.89 2.04
CA SER A 105 -1.52 -13.15 1.30
C SER A 105 -0.78 -14.21 2.13
N GLN A 106 -0.01 -13.80 3.13
CA GLN A 106 0.77 -14.73 3.95
C GLN A 106 -0.07 -15.54 4.94
N VAL A 107 -1.24 -15.02 5.34
CA VAL A 107 -2.07 -15.62 6.40
C VAL A 107 -3.14 -16.56 5.85
N ASN A 108 -3.66 -16.28 4.65
CA ASN A 108 -4.84 -16.96 4.12
C ASN A 108 -4.60 -17.77 2.83
N ASN A 109 -3.43 -17.63 2.19
CA ASN A 109 -3.15 -18.32 0.94
C ASN A 109 -2.07 -19.40 1.09
N HIS A 110 -2.29 -20.51 0.39
CA HIS A 110 -1.26 -21.51 0.15
C HIS A 110 -0.47 -21.11 -1.09
N GLU A 111 0.76 -20.65 -0.85
CA GLU A 111 1.66 -20.15 -1.87
C GLU A 111 2.81 -21.14 -2.05
N MET A 112 3.33 -21.18 -3.26
CA MET A 112 4.48 -22.01 -3.61
C MET A 112 5.49 -21.21 -4.41
N GLY A 113 6.74 -21.61 -4.29
CA GLY A 113 7.82 -20.98 -5.01
C GLY A 113 9.05 -21.85 -5.09
N VAL A 114 10.02 -21.35 -5.82
CA VAL A 114 11.32 -22.00 -5.98
C VAL A 114 12.40 -20.93 -5.81
N LEU A 115 13.40 -21.23 -4.98
CA LEU A 115 14.64 -20.48 -4.87
C LEU A 115 15.65 -21.05 -5.87
N LEU A 116 16.21 -20.18 -6.69
CA LEU A 116 17.32 -20.44 -7.60
C LEU A 116 18.58 -19.75 -7.09
N SER A 117 19.71 -20.46 -7.13
CA SER A 117 21.05 -19.93 -6.86
C SER A 117 21.78 -19.71 -8.18
N ARG A 118 22.48 -18.59 -8.35
CA ARG A 118 23.31 -18.36 -9.54
C ARG A 118 24.33 -19.48 -9.75
N ASN A 119 24.95 -19.94 -8.66
CA ASN A 119 26.06 -20.89 -8.73
C ASN A 119 25.59 -22.32 -8.99
N ASP A 120 24.43 -22.67 -8.41
CA ASP A 120 23.98 -24.06 -8.40
C ASP A 120 22.85 -24.35 -9.40
N ASP A 121 22.28 -23.31 -10.01
CA ASP A 121 21.14 -23.35 -10.95
C ASP A 121 21.36 -22.37 -12.12
N GLU A 122 22.60 -22.31 -12.65
CA GLU A 122 23.11 -21.29 -13.57
C GLU A 122 22.16 -20.97 -14.74
N GLN A 123 21.74 -22.01 -15.49
CA GLN A 123 20.88 -21.82 -16.66
C GLN A 123 19.52 -21.22 -16.29
N ALA A 124 18.82 -21.81 -15.33
CA ALA A 124 17.52 -21.33 -14.89
C ALA A 124 17.59 -19.92 -14.29
N PHE A 125 18.66 -19.61 -13.56
CA PHE A 125 18.92 -18.28 -13.03
C PHE A 125 19.16 -17.27 -14.16
N ALA A 126 19.95 -17.60 -15.17
CA ALA A 126 20.24 -16.73 -16.32
C ALA A 126 18.99 -16.45 -17.17
N ASP A 127 18.15 -17.46 -17.40
CA ASP A 127 16.88 -17.31 -18.11
C ASP A 127 15.91 -16.43 -17.31
N CYS A 128 15.83 -16.64 -15.99
CA CYS A 128 15.05 -15.80 -15.08
C CYS A 128 15.54 -14.34 -15.11
N PHE A 129 16.85 -14.11 -15.01
CA PHE A 129 17.45 -12.79 -15.08
C PHE A 129 17.12 -12.07 -16.40
N THR A 130 17.22 -12.78 -17.52
CA THR A 130 16.93 -12.25 -18.86
C THR A 130 15.47 -11.82 -18.96
N ASN A 131 14.55 -12.66 -18.47
CA ASN A 131 13.12 -12.36 -18.48
C ASN A 131 12.78 -11.15 -17.58
N VAL A 132 13.28 -11.13 -16.34
CA VAL A 132 13.10 -10.00 -15.40
C VAL A 132 13.68 -8.71 -15.99
N SER A 133 14.87 -8.77 -16.60
CA SER A 133 15.48 -7.62 -17.26
C SER A 133 14.63 -7.11 -18.43
N SER A 134 14.00 -8.01 -19.20
CA SER A 134 13.06 -7.64 -20.26
C SER A 134 11.83 -6.92 -19.70
N ILE A 135 11.28 -7.40 -18.57
CA ILE A 135 10.14 -6.76 -17.89
C ILE A 135 10.50 -5.35 -17.42
N VAL A 136 11.69 -5.16 -16.83
CA VAL A 136 12.16 -3.84 -16.37
C VAL A 136 12.41 -2.88 -17.55
N LYS A 137 12.85 -3.39 -18.70
CA LYS A 137 13.10 -2.57 -19.90
C LYS A 137 11.81 -2.15 -20.61
N SER A 138 10.78 -2.99 -20.59
CA SER A 138 9.50 -2.71 -21.25
C SER A 138 8.49 -2.01 -20.33
N SER A 139 8.84 -1.79 -19.06
CA SER A 139 8.01 -1.07 -18.10
C SER A 139 8.27 0.43 -18.13
N GLU A 140 7.23 1.20 -17.79
CA GLU A 140 7.30 2.65 -17.69
C GLU A 140 7.95 3.03 -16.37
N ARG A 141 9.07 3.78 -16.42
CA ARG A 141 9.69 4.31 -15.21
C ARG A 141 8.80 5.42 -14.65
N ILE A 142 8.45 5.31 -13.37
CA ILE A 142 7.71 6.35 -12.68
C ILE A 142 8.71 7.43 -12.28
N GLU A 143 8.55 8.63 -12.84
CA GLU A 143 9.33 9.78 -12.42
C GLU A 143 8.69 10.38 -11.17
N HIS A 144 9.46 10.39 -10.08
CA HIS A 144 9.07 11.08 -8.86
C HIS A 144 9.23 12.58 -9.08
N SER A 145 8.15 13.23 -9.52
CA SER A 145 8.10 14.69 -9.55
C SER A 145 7.98 15.19 -8.10
N PRO A 146 8.90 16.02 -7.58
CA PRO A 146 8.76 16.62 -6.25
C PRO A 146 7.55 17.57 -6.15
N ASN A 147 6.91 17.88 -7.29
CA ASN A 147 5.63 18.54 -7.34
C ASN A 147 4.49 17.52 -7.36
N LEU A 148 4.35 16.74 -6.28
CA LEU A 148 3.03 16.28 -5.89
C LEU A 148 2.24 17.54 -5.56
N THR A 149 1.45 18.05 -6.51
CA THR A 149 0.47 19.08 -6.17
C THR A 149 -0.42 18.52 -5.06
N PRO A 150 -0.97 19.36 -4.16
CA PRO A 150 -1.86 18.92 -3.07
C PRO A 150 -3.07 18.08 -3.53
N GLU A 151 -3.30 17.98 -4.83
CA GLU A 151 -4.33 17.19 -5.49
C GLU A 151 -4.01 15.69 -5.55
N ALA A 152 -2.74 15.27 -5.40
CA ALA A 152 -2.35 13.87 -5.36
C ALA A 152 -2.46 13.23 -3.95
N ALA A 153 -2.76 14.01 -2.90
CA ALA A 153 -3.15 13.51 -1.58
C ALA A 153 -4.63 13.04 -1.55
N ALA A 154 -5.17 12.56 -2.68
CA ALA A 154 -6.60 12.37 -2.89
C ALA A 154 -7.13 10.95 -2.71
N TYR A 155 -6.28 9.93 -2.59
CA TYR A 155 -6.70 8.52 -2.53
C TYR A 155 -6.34 7.79 -1.23
N ASP A 156 -5.83 8.48 -0.21
CA ASP A 156 -5.78 7.97 1.17
C ASP A 156 -7.12 8.14 1.93
N LEU A 157 -8.23 8.21 1.18
CA LEU A 157 -9.56 8.46 1.70
C LEU A 157 -10.43 7.20 1.77
N LEU A 158 -10.98 6.92 2.94
CA LEU A 158 -11.96 5.88 3.20
C LEU A 158 -13.38 6.40 3.01
N THR A 159 -14.28 5.56 2.51
CA THR A 159 -15.72 5.85 2.61
C THR A 159 -16.15 5.91 4.07
N THR A 160 -17.24 6.61 4.38
CA THR A 160 -17.81 6.63 5.75
C THR A 160 -18.02 5.20 6.29
N ALA A 161 -18.46 4.27 5.44
CA ALA A 161 -18.65 2.87 5.83
C ALA A 161 -17.33 2.15 6.17
N ASN A 162 -16.28 2.37 5.38
CA ASN A 162 -14.96 1.76 5.65
C ASN A 162 -14.30 2.37 6.89
N LEU A 163 -14.48 3.67 7.12
CA LEU A 163 -14.01 4.34 8.34
C LEU A 163 -14.77 3.84 9.58
N ALA A 164 -16.09 3.69 9.51
CA ALA A 164 -16.91 3.13 10.59
C ALA A 164 -16.48 1.70 10.95
N LYS A 165 -16.24 0.86 9.94
CA LYS A 165 -15.72 -0.50 10.12
C LYS A 165 -14.36 -0.51 10.81
N LYS A 166 -13.46 0.43 10.47
CA LYS A 166 -12.13 0.55 11.08
C LYS A 166 -12.22 0.90 12.57
N ILE A 167 -13.16 1.75 12.96
CA ILE A 167 -13.37 2.23 14.34
C ILE A 167 -14.29 1.26 15.13
N GLY A 168 -14.84 0.23 14.49
CA GLY A 168 -15.67 -0.79 15.15
C GLY A 168 -17.10 -0.33 15.44
N MET A 169 -17.66 0.58 14.64
CA MET A 169 -19.04 1.07 14.77
C MET A 169 -19.84 1.01 13.48
N SER A 170 -21.16 1.21 13.57
CA SER A 170 -22.01 1.25 12.38
C SER A 170 -21.83 2.55 11.60
N THR A 171 -22.08 2.52 10.30
CA THR A 171 -22.03 3.73 9.44
C THR A 171 -23.00 4.80 9.94
N SER A 172 -24.18 4.40 10.42
CA SER A 172 -25.20 5.34 10.94
C SER A 172 -24.70 6.04 12.21
N ASP A 173 -24.03 5.31 13.10
CA ASP A 173 -23.51 5.87 14.34
C ASP A 173 -22.37 6.85 14.08
N LEU A 174 -21.46 6.50 13.15
CA LEU A 174 -20.38 7.39 12.73
C LEU A 174 -20.92 8.67 12.07
N GLU A 175 -21.94 8.56 11.23
CA GLU A 175 -22.58 9.74 10.62
C GLU A 175 -23.27 10.62 11.66
N GLY A 176 -23.90 10.03 12.68
CA GLY A 176 -24.46 10.75 13.82
C GLY A 176 -23.38 11.53 14.58
N ALA A 177 -22.28 10.86 14.90
CA ALA A 177 -21.13 11.51 15.52
C ALA A 177 -20.53 12.63 14.67
N PHE A 178 -20.43 12.46 13.35
CA PHE A 178 -19.91 13.50 12.47
C PHE A 178 -20.81 14.73 12.41
N LEU A 179 -22.13 14.56 12.52
CA LEU A 179 -23.05 15.68 12.68
C LEU A 179 -22.82 16.39 14.03
N ASP A 180 -22.74 15.64 15.12
CA ASP A 180 -22.55 16.18 16.48
C ASP A 180 -21.20 16.89 16.66
N MET A 181 -20.16 16.40 16.00
CA MET A 181 -18.80 16.97 16.04
C MET A 181 -18.56 18.06 14.98
N GLY A 182 -19.57 18.38 14.17
CA GLY A 182 -19.51 19.42 13.14
C GLY A 182 -18.65 19.08 11.92
N TYR A 183 -18.39 17.81 11.65
CA TYR A 183 -17.76 17.35 10.40
C TYR A 183 -18.76 17.25 9.25
N LEU A 184 -20.02 16.94 9.56
CA LEU A 184 -21.14 16.98 8.63
C LEU A 184 -22.15 18.03 9.09
N GLU A 185 -22.89 18.59 8.13
CA GLU A 185 -24.06 19.43 8.38
C GLU A 185 -25.27 18.85 7.64
N LEU A 186 -26.45 19.01 8.23
CA LEU A 186 -27.72 18.62 7.60
C LEU A 186 -28.36 19.86 6.98
N LYS A 187 -28.65 19.82 5.68
CA LYS A 187 -29.43 20.87 4.98
C LYS A 187 -30.63 20.22 4.31
N GLY A 188 -31.81 20.39 4.90
CA GLY A 188 -33.01 19.66 4.52
C GLY A 188 -32.86 18.17 4.83
N THR A 189 -33.03 17.31 3.83
CA THR A 189 -32.84 15.85 3.97
C THR A 189 -31.43 15.37 3.60
N ASN A 190 -30.56 16.26 3.11
CA ASN A 190 -29.23 15.90 2.62
C ASN A 190 -28.13 16.29 3.60
N LYS A 191 -27.08 15.46 3.65
CA LYS A 191 -25.86 15.71 4.44
C LYS A 191 -24.82 16.39 3.55
N TYR A 192 -24.01 17.28 4.15
CA TYR A 192 -22.93 17.99 3.46
C TYR A 192 -21.66 18.04 4.32
N LEU A 193 -20.50 18.12 3.68
CA LEU A 193 -19.23 18.38 4.36
C LEU A 193 -19.15 19.84 4.79
N THR A 194 -18.82 20.07 6.07
CA THR A 194 -18.51 21.38 6.61
C THR A 194 -17.12 21.86 6.16
N ASN A 195 -16.79 23.13 6.44
CA ASN A 195 -15.44 23.62 6.17
C ASN A 195 -14.38 22.90 7.01
N LYS A 196 -14.73 22.48 8.23
CA LYS A 196 -13.87 21.70 9.15
C LYS A 196 -13.48 20.35 8.54
N SER A 197 -14.45 19.61 7.98
CA SER A 197 -14.12 18.33 7.35
C SER A 197 -13.35 18.51 6.03
N LYS A 198 -13.67 19.54 5.24
CA LYS A 198 -12.93 19.86 4.01
C LYS A 198 -11.47 20.26 4.29
N SER A 199 -11.20 21.05 5.33
CA SER A 199 -9.83 21.45 5.69
C SER A 199 -8.99 20.26 6.17
N LEU A 200 -9.64 19.21 6.67
CA LEU A 200 -9.01 17.93 7.01
C LEU A 200 -8.90 16.99 5.81
N GLY A 201 -9.20 17.44 4.59
CA GLY A 201 -9.04 16.64 3.37
C GLY A 201 -10.24 15.74 3.04
N ALA A 202 -11.37 15.85 3.74
CA ALA A 202 -12.58 15.10 3.39
C ALA A 202 -13.14 15.55 2.03
N LYS A 203 -13.61 14.59 1.23
CA LYS A 203 -14.13 14.84 -0.13
C LYS A 203 -15.52 14.26 -0.31
N PHE A 204 -16.32 14.91 -1.15
CA PHE A 204 -17.62 14.40 -1.58
C PHE A 204 -17.46 13.73 -2.96
N ARG A 205 -18.11 12.59 -3.17
CA ARG A 205 -18.22 11.96 -4.50
C ARG A 205 -19.65 11.55 -4.81
N LYS A 206 -20.01 11.70 -6.08
CA LYS A 206 -21.27 11.22 -6.64
C LYS A 206 -21.04 9.85 -7.29
N GLY A 207 -21.70 8.82 -6.77
CA GLY A 207 -21.77 7.49 -7.38
C GLY A 207 -22.87 7.39 -8.44
N LYS A 208 -23.00 6.20 -9.03
CA LYS A 208 -23.95 5.93 -10.12
C LYS A 208 -25.43 6.08 -9.70
N TYR A 209 -25.74 5.86 -8.42
CA TYR A 209 -27.12 5.89 -7.88
C TYR A 209 -27.25 6.64 -6.54
N SER A 210 -26.15 7.12 -5.96
CA SER A 210 -26.13 7.81 -4.66
C SER A 210 -24.90 8.71 -4.56
N TYR A 211 -24.76 9.44 -3.45
CA TYR A 211 -23.53 10.13 -3.10
C TYR A 211 -22.88 9.52 -1.87
N TYR A 212 -21.58 9.74 -1.68
CA TYR A 212 -20.84 9.31 -0.50
C TYR A 212 -19.73 10.29 -0.14
N PHE A 213 -19.30 10.21 1.11
CA PHE A 213 -18.18 10.99 1.64
C PHE A 213 -16.93 10.13 1.75
N LEU A 214 -15.79 10.80 1.59
CA LEU A 214 -14.46 10.26 1.64
C LEU A 214 -13.68 10.99 2.73
N TRP A 215 -12.99 10.24 3.58
CA TRP A 215 -12.36 10.73 4.81
C TRP A 215 -10.93 10.21 4.91
N PRO A 216 -9.96 11.01 5.37
CA PRO A 216 -8.59 10.53 5.59
C PRO A 216 -8.57 9.28 6.47
N HIS A 217 -7.73 8.31 6.12
CA HIS A 217 -7.64 7.06 6.87
C HIS A 217 -7.04 7.25 8.28
N ASP A 218 -6.26 8.31 8.48
CA ASP A 218 -5.60 8.74 9.70
C ASP A 218 -6.40 9.83 10.45
N LEU A 219 -7.64 10.08 10.05
CA LEU A 219 -8.50 11.09 10.67
C LEU A 219 -8.55 10.92 12.20
N SER A 220 -7.87 11.80 12.92
CA SER A 220 -7.95 11.91 14.37
C SER A 220 -9.27 12.58 14.75
N LEU A 221 -10.15 11.80 15.37
CA LEU A 221 -11.44 12.29 15.85
C LEU A 221 -11.21 12.99 17.19
N GLU A 222 -10.95 14.29 17.13
CA GLU A 222 -10.87 15.13 18.32
C GLU A 222 -12.27 15.54 18.78
N ILE A 223 -12.66 15.05 19.96
CA ILE A 223 -13.90 15.49 20.62
C ILE A 223 -13.62 16.87 21.24
N GLY A 224 -13.88 17.92 20.47
CA GLY A 224 -13.77 19.30 20.94
C GLY A 224 -14.68 19.57 22.15
N SER A 225 -14.37 20.60 22.93
CA SER A 225 -15.14 21.04 24.12
C SER A 225 -16.61 21.35 23.82
N ASP A 226 -16.90 21.66 22.55
CA ASP A 226 -18.20 22.10 22.07
C ASP A 226 -19.09 20.93 21.60
N ALA A 227 -18.59 19.68 21.64
CA ALA A 227 -19.37 18.50 21.30
C ALA A 227 -20.53 18.33 22.32
N PRO A 228 -21.75 17.99 21.85
CA PRO A 228 -22.90 17.79 22.74
C PRO A 228 -22.59 16.73 23.81
N LYS A 229 -22.57 17.15 25.08
CA LYS A 229 -22.21 16.27 26.22
C LYS A 229 -23.18 15.09 26.39
N ASP A 230 -24.42 15.27 25.95
CA ASP A 230 -25.50 14.28 26.08
C ASP A 230 -25.73 13.45 24.80
N SER A 231 -24.85 13.57 23.79
CA SER A 231 -25.00 12.76 22.57
C SER A 231 -24.66 11.28 22.83
N PRO A 232 -25.57 10.33 22.48
CA PRO A 232 -25.28 8.91 22.58
C PRO A 232 -24.14 8.49 21.62
N PHE A 233 -23.98 9.18 20.48
CA PHE A 233 -22.92 8.89 19.50
C PHE A 233 -21.55 9.35 19.99
N ILE A 234 -21.47 10.52 20.62
CA ILE A 234 -20.22 10.99 21.26
C ILE A 234 -19.83 10.09 22.43
N SER A 235 -20.81 9.66 23.24
CA SER A 235 -20.59 8.70 24.33
C SER A 235 -20.07 7.34 23.82
N MET A 236 -20.57 6.88 22.66
CA MET A 236 -20.12 5.66 22.00
C MET A 236 -18.69 5.80 21.44
N LEU A 237 -18.37 6.92 20.78
CA LEU A 237 -17.02 7.21 20.28
C LEU A 237 -15.98 7.23 21.40
N ARG A 238 -16.31 7.84 22.56
CA ARG A 238 -15.42 7.88 23.74
C ARG A 238 -15.08 6.49 24.32
N ARG A 239 -15.86 5.46 23.99
CA ARG A 239 -15.59 4.08 24.44
C ARG A 239 -14.73 3.29 23.45
N LEU A 240 -14.59 3.79 22.22
CA LEU A 240 -13.93 3.11 21.10
C LEU A 240 -12.56 3.71 20.76
N LEU A 241 -12.34 4.98 21.12
CA LEU A 241 -11.06 5.70 21.04
C LEU A 241 -10.37 5.67 22.41
#